data_AF-A0AAU4YS80-F1
#
_entry.id   AF-A0AAU4YS80-F1
#
_cell.length_a   1.000
_cell.length_b   1.000
_cell.length_c   1.000
_cell.angle_alpha   90.00
_cell.angle_beta   90.00
_cell.angle_gamma   90.00
#
_symmetry.space_group_name_H-M   'P 1'
#
loop_
_entity.id
_entity.type
_entity.pdbx_description
1 polymer ?
#
loop_
_entity_poly.entity_id
_entity_poly.type
_entity_poly.pdbx_seq_one_letter_code
_entity_poly.pdbx_strand_id
1 'polypeptide(L)'
;MAPLFGRKRGRALTRIAVAAVATALAVTGTGAASAADRPAPAAAPSSVSAQAPAPSVGAAADPRPAARPNGSRAQAEPGDAPINALYGADRAGDLYGYPPNGTGGLDSRVLVGFDWGVIKHATQADHDADGSSDGVWEINNGGQLFYAPFGGEPASVGGGWNIYNKVLSPGNLAGAAADDLIARDASGVLWIYLGYGNGTLTGRTKVGPGWNMYNQIAGQGDLSGDGRPDIVARDGAGVLWLYRGTGNRTAPFAARTKIGSGWNLFNTLVSVGDIDIDGTTDLIARDAAGALWLYRGTGNAAAPYQARVKIGTSGWNTYRLLF
;
A
#
# COMPACT_ATOMS: atom_id res chain seq x y z
N MET A 1 -56.90 -62.76 18.65
CA MET A 1 -57.48 -61.39 18.60
C MET A 1 -56.63 -60.58 17.63
N ALA A 2 -57.22 -60.14 16.52
CA ALA A 2 -56.59 -59.39 15.42
C ALA A 2 -56.41 -57.88 15.77
N PRO A 3 -55.98 -56.95 14.87
CA PRO A 3 -55.35 -57.07 13.54
C PRO A 3 -54.14 -56.11 13.28
N LEU A 4 -53.56 -56.25 12.08
CA LEU A 4 -52.65 -55.35 11.35
C LEU A 4 -53.29 -54.00 10.95
N PHE A 5 -52.50 -52.92 10.93
CA PHE A 5 -52.52 -51.77 9.99
C PHE A 5 -51.13 -51.10 10.12
N GLY A 6 -50.43 -50.52 9.14
CA GLY A 6 -50.72 -50.10 7.78
C GLY A 6 -49.71 -48.99 7.43
N ARG A 7 -48.98 -49.16 6.32
CA ARG A 7 -48.01 -48.26 5.63
C ARG A 7 -48.02 -46.76 5.99
N LYS A 8 -46.81 -46.15 5.93
CA LYS A 8 -46.50 -45.12 4.90
C LYS A 8 -44.98 -44.89 4.73
N ARG A 9 -44.51 -45.12 3.50
CA ARG A 9 -43.21 -44.69 3.00
C ARG A 9 -43.25 -43.17 2.83
N GLY A 10 -42.41 -42.45 3.57
CA GLY A 10 -42.12 -41.04 3.34
C GLY A 10 -40.73 -40.91 2.73
N ARG A 11 -40.65 -40.42 1.48
CA ARG A 11 -39.40 -40.02 0.82
C ARG A 11 -38.79 -38.86 1.61
N ALA A 12 -37.58 -39.02 2.14
CA ALA A 12 -36.75 -37.89 2.57
C ALA A 12 -36.28 -37.16 1.30
N LEU A 13 -36.91 -36.02 1.01
CA LEU A 13 -36.42 -35.07 0.01
C LEU A 13 -35.23 -34.33 0.61
N THR A 14 -34.08 -34.52 -0.01
CA THR A 14 -32.86 -33.74 0.14
C THR A 14 -33.19 -32.25 -0.02
N ARG A 15 -33.04 -31.45 1.04
CA ARG A 15 -32.94 -30.00 0.94
C ARG A 15 -31.48 -29.62 1.17
N ILE A 16 -30.77 -29.38 0.07
CA ILE A 16 -29.52 -28.64 0.08
C ILE A 16 -29.90 -27.20 0.45
N ALA A 17 -29.68 -26.83 1.70
CA ALA A 17 -29.71 -25.42 2.10
C ALA A 17 -28.41 -24.78 1.58
N VAL A 18 -28.50 -24.06 0.46
CA VAL A 18 -27.46 -23.11 0.08
C VAL A 18 -27.55 -21.96 1.07
N ALA A 19 -26.61 -21.90 2.00
CA ALA A 19 -26.43 -20.73 2.85
C ALA A 19 -25.95 -19.57 1.97
N ALA A 20 -26.87 -18.68 1.59
CA ALA A 20 -26.51 -17.37 1.10
C ALA A 20 -25.90 -16.61 2.28
N VAL A 21 -24.56 -16.45 2.27
CA VAL A 21 -23.88 -15.50 3.13
C VAL A 21 -24.30 -14.11 2.65
N ALA A 22 -25.30 -13.53 3.30
CA ALA A 22 -25.64 -12.13 3.16
C ALA A 22 -24.52 -11.33 3.84
N THR A 23 -23.68 -10.65 3.05
CA THR A 23 -22.79 -9.62 3.54
C THR A 23 -23.65 -8.46 4.05
N ALA A 24 -23.82 -8.37 5.37
CA ALA A 24 -24.38 -7.19 5.99
C ALA A 24 -23.40 -6.03 5.83
N LEU A 25 -23.79 -5.03 5.05
CA LEU A 25 -23.17 -3.71 5.05
C LEU A 25 -23.56 -3.03 6.38
N ALA A 26 -22.77 -3.26 7.42
CA ALA A 26 -22.88 -2.50 8.66
C ALA A 26 -22.17 -1.15 8.47
N VAL A 27 -22.95 -0.12 8.11
CA VAL A 27 -22.56 1.28 8.32
C VAL A 27 -22.98 1.63 9.74
N THR A 28 -22.08 1.49 10.71
CA THR A 28 -22.14 2.22 11.99
C THR A 28 -20.77 2.23 12.63
N GLY A 29 -20.17 3.42 12.72
CA GLY A 29 -18.88 3.65 13.36
C GLY A 29 -18.36 5.05 13.04
N THR A 30 -19.00 6.08 13.60
CA THR A 30 -18.46 7.44 13.61
C THR A 30 -17.33 7.54 14.63
N GLY A 31 -16.17 7.00 14.29
CA GLY A 31 -14.90 7.56 14.76
C GLY A 31 -14.59 8.72 13.84
N ALA A 32 -14.73 9.96 14.32
CA ALA A 32 -14.30 11.12 13.55
C ALA A 32 -12.78 11.18 13.59
N ALA A 33 -12.11 10.55 12.62
CA ALA A 33 -10.71 10.87 12.35
C ALA A 33 -10.63 12.33 11.88
N SER A 34 -9.63 13.09 12.35
CA SER A 34 -9.43 14.45 11.88
C SER A 34 -9.13 14.43 10.39
N ALA A 35 -9.90 15.20 9.63
CA ALA A 35 -9.67 15.34 8.20
C ALA A 35 -8.34 16.08 7.99
N ALA A 36 -7.42 15.47 7.24
CA ALA A 36 -6.26 16.18 6.74
C ALA A 36 -6.72 17.43 5.96
N ASP A 37 -5.93 18.50 6.03
CA ASP A 37 -6.27 19.73 5.31
C ASP A 37 -6.47 19.42 3.81
N ARG A 38 -7.53 19.97 3.22
CA ARG A 38 -7.94 19.60 1.86
C ARG A 38 -6.81 19.95 0.90
N PRO A 39 -6.36 19.02 0.03
CA PRO A 39 -5.44 19.38 -1.04
C PRO A 39 -6.08 20.46 -1.92
N ALA A 40 -5.51 21.67 -1.92
CA ALA A 40 -5.85 22.71 -2.87
C ALA A 40 -5.07 22.50 -4.18
N PRO A 41 -5.66 22.80 -5.35
CA PRO A 41 -4.93 22.79 -6.61
C PRO A 41 -3.77 23.79 -6.54
N ALA A 42 -2.57 23.37 -6.95
CA ALA A 42 -1.45 24.29 -7.16
C ALA A 42 -1.69 25.19 -8.39
N ALA A 43 -0.97 26.31 -8.43
CA ALA A 43 -0.97 27.23 -9.57
C ALA A 43 -0.38 26.57 -10.85
N ALA A 44 -0.47 27.26 -11.98
CA ALA A 44 -0.03 26.76 -13.29
C ALA A 44 1.42 26.24 -13.29
N PRO A 45 1.72 25.18 -14.07
CA PRO A 45 3.00 24.47 -13.99
C PRO A 45 4.19 25.35 -14.36
N SER A 46 5.28 25.18 -13.61
CA SER A 46 6.62 25.65 -13.97
C SER A 46 7.20 24.74 -15.08
N SER A 47 7.92 25.30 -16.06
CA SER A 47 8.53 24.52 -17.14
C SER A 47 9.71 23.69 -16.61
N VAL A 48 9.60 22.36 -16.63
CA VAL A 48 10.64 21.42 -16.15
C VAL A 48 11.46 20.87 -17.32
N SER A 49 12.80 20.86 -17.19
CA SER A 49 13.71 20.26 -18.17
C SER A 49 13.73 18.73 -18.03
N ALA A 50 13.59 18.01 -19.14
CA ALA A 50 13.53 16.55 -19.20
C ALA A 50 14.87 15.83 -18.89
N GLN A 51 15.93 16.58 -18.54
CA GLN A 51 17.29 16.08 -18.40
C GLN A 51 17.96 16.48 -17.07
N ALA A 52 17.21 17.06 -16.13
CA ALA A 52 17.68 17.36 -14.79
C ALA A 52 17.91 16.06 -13.97
N PRO A 53 18.80 16.06 -12.96
CA PRO A 53 18.84 15.00 -11.95
C PRO A 53 17.45 14.77 -11.35
N ALA A 54 17.21 13.57 -10.80
CA ALA A 54 15.94 13.32 -10.10
C ALA A 54 15.71 14.40 -9.02
N PRO A 55 14.45 14.85 -8.83
CA PRO A 55 14.14 15.81 -7.79
C PRO A 55 14.45 15.20 -6.42
N SER A 56 14.91 16.02 -5.48
CA SER A 56 15.10 15.57 -4.11
C SER A 56 13.76 15.50 -3.37
N VAL A 57 13.74 14.69 -2.31
CA VAL A 57 12.71 14.76 -1.27
C VAL A 57 13.34 15.44 -0.07
N GLY A 58 12.83 16.62 0.28
CA GLY A 58 13.18 17.28 1.53
C GLY A 58 12.92 16.37 2.72
N ALA A 59 13.63 16.60 3.82
CA ALA A 59 13.37 15.87 5.06
C ALA A 59 11.88 15.96 5.39
N ALA A 60 11.22 14.81 5.53
CA ALA A 60 9.91 14.78 6.13
C ALA A 60 10.01 15.37 7.55
N ALA A 61 8.96 16.03 8.04
CA ALA A 61 8.81 16.10 9.48
C ALA A 61 8.83 14.65 10.01
N ASP A 62 9.49 14.39 11.15
CA ASP A 62 9.48 13.05 11.76
C ASP A 62 8.01 12.57 11.80
N PRO A 63 7.66 11.52 11.05
CA PRO A 63 6.27 11.09 10.94
C PRO A 63 5.77 10.48 12.25
N ARG A 64 6.66 10.27 13.24
CA ARG A 64 6.30 9.80 14.57
C ARG A 64 5.86 11.00 15.43
N PRO A 65 4.65 11.00 16.00
CA PRO A 65 4.23 12.02 16.94
C PRO A 65 5.12 12.01 18.20
N ALA A 66 5.36 13.19 18.77
CA ALA A 66 6.21 13.38 19.96
C ALA A 66 5.75 12.55 21.20
N ALA A 67 4.51 12.07 21.21
CA ALA A 67 4.00 11.08 22.15
C ALA A 67 2.85 10.27 21.50
N ARG A 68 2.87 8.93 21.65
CA ARG A 68 1.81 8.04 21.17
C ARG A 68 0.56 8.18 22.08
N PRO A 69 -0.68 8.35 21.56
CA PRO A 69 -1.82 8.80 22.38
C PRO A 69 -2.28 7.87 23.51
N ASN A 70 -1.84 6.61 23.55
CA ASN A 70 -2.46 5.56 24.39
C ASN A 70 -1.49 4.69 25.20
N GLY A 71 -0.22 5.08 25.39
CA GLY A 71 0.76 4.22 26.07
C GLY A 71 1.09 2.93 25.31
N SER A 72 0.71 2.83 24.03
CA SER A 72 1.21 1.83 23.09
C SER A 72 2.71 2.04 22.87
N ARG A 73 3.44 0.92 22.83
CA ARG A 73 4.92 0.75 22.78
C ARG A 73 5.72 2.01 22.43
N ALA A 74 6.67 2.38 23.28
CA ALA A 74 7.49 3.59 23.12
C ALA A 74 8.48 3.55 21.94
N GLN A 75 8.69 2.37 21.32
CA GLN A 75 9.53 2.15 20.15
C GLN A 75 8.86 1.14 19.22
N ALA A 76 9.11 1.25 17.91
CA ALA A 76 8.82 0.18 16.96
C ALA A 76 9.60 -1.05 17.38
N GLU A 77 8.92 -2.19 17.45
CA GLU A 77 9.53 -3.45 17.83
C GLU A 77 9.72 -4.34 16.61
N PRO A 78 10.61 -5.34 16.68
CA PRO A 78 10.85 -6.22 15.55
C PRO A 78 9.53 -6.84 15.04
N GLY A 79 9.15 -6.49 13.81
CA GLY A 79 7.92 -6.93 13.17
C GLY A 79 6.77 -5.92 13.14
N ASP A 80 6.89 -4.78 13.83
CA ASP A 80 5.93 -3.68 13.68
C ASP A 80 5.99 -3.12 12.25
N ALA A 81 4.85 -2.71 11.70
CA ALA A 81 4.81 -2.04 10.41
C ALA A 81 5.46 -0.65 10.48
N PRO A 82 6.07 -0.17 9.39
CA PRO A 82 6.78 1.10 9.40
C PRO A 82 5.81 2.27 9.53
N ILE A 83 6.24 3.36 10.17
CA ILE A 83 5.42 4.58 10.30
C ILE A 83 5.95 5.61 9.31
N ASN A 84 5.24 5.78 8.18
CA ASN A 84 5.65 6.71 7.14
C ASN A 84 4.58 7.76 6.84
N ALA A 85 5.03 8.91 6.33
CA ALA A 85 4.13 9.88 5.74
C ALA A 85 3.49 9.35 4.45
N LEU A 86 2.27 9.79 4.16
CA LEU A 86 1.70 9.66 2.82
C LEU A 86 2.23 10.81 1.96
N TYR A 87 2.80 10.49 0.80
CA TYR A 87 3.24 11.50 -0.16
C TYR A 87 2.26 11.66 -1.31
N GLY A 88 2.09 12.90 -1.76
CA GLY A 88 1.28 13.26 -2.91
C GLY A 88 2.02 14.19 -3.85
N ALA A 89 2.30 13.73 -5.07
CA ALA A 89 2.87 14.57 -6.11
C ALA A 89 1.76 15.04 -7.06
N ASP A 90 1.60 16.35 -7.22
CA ASP A 90 0.53 16.92 -8.04
C ASP A 90 0.93 17.05 -9.51
N ARG A 91 0.06 17.65 -10.33
CA ARG A 91 0.33 17.84 -11.76
C ARG A 91 1.23 19.04 -12.07
N ALA A 92 1.39 19.97 -11.14
CA ALA A 92 2.32 21.09 -11.26
C ALA A 92 3.77 20.65 -10.99
N GLY A 93 3.94 19.54 -10.29
CA GLY A 93 5.26 18.99 -9.93
C GLY A 93 5.64 19.24 -8.49
N ASP A 94 4.71 19.73 -7.65
CA ASP A 94 4.95 19.88 -6.23
C ASP A 94 4.75 18.53 -5.53
N LEU A 95 5.65 18.20 -4.60
CA LEU A 95 5.54 17.06 -3.71
C LEU A 95 5.12 17.53 -2.32
N TYR A 96 4.07 16.92 -1.79
CA TYR A 96 3.59 17.16 -0.44
C TYR A 96 3.69 15.89 0.40
N GLY A 97 4.14 16.02 1.64
CA GLY A 97 4.12 14.96 2.65
C GLY A 97 2.98 15.19 3.65
N TYR A 98 2.33 14.12 4.07
CA TYR A 98 1.26 14.10 5.06
C TYR A 98 1.65 13.16 6.20
N PRO A 99 2.16 13.70 7.34
CA PRO A 99 2.49 12.88 8.49
C PRO A 99 1.25 12.18 9.06
N PRO A 100 1.37 10.94 9.57
CA PRO A 100 0.32 10.33 10.38
C PRO A 100 0.10 11.13 11.67
N ASN A 101 -1.16 11.34 12.05
CA ASN A 101 -1.48 12.07 13.29
C ASN A 101 -1.52 11.18 14.55
N GLY A 102 -1.23 9.88 14.40
CA GLY A 102 -1.25 8.88 15.47
C GLY A 102 -2.63 8.49 16.03
N THR A 103 -3.72 8.90 15.36
CA THR A 103 -5.11 8.57 15.75
C THR A 103 -5.94 8.02 14.58
N GLY A 104 -5.27 7.54 13.52
CA GLY A 104 -5.91 7.01 12.32
C GLY A 104 -6.34 8.08 11.33
N GLY A 105 -5.53 9.14 11.21
CA GLY A 105 -5.67 10.21 10.23
C GLY A 105 -4.32 10.77 9.82
N LEU A 106 -4.36 11.87 9.06
CA LEU A 106 -3.18 12.56 8.56
C LEU A 106 -3.19 14.01 9.04
N ASP A 107 -2.02 14.53 9.36
CA ASP A 107 -1.81 15.95 9.66
C ASP A 107 -1.84 16.82 8.40
N SER A 108 -1.74 18.14 8.60
CA SER A 108 -1.63 19.10 7.51
C SER A 108 -0.42 18.81 6.63
N ARG A 109 -0.61 18.99 5.32
CA ARG A 109 0.44 18.74 4.33
C ARG A 109 1.61 19.70 4.49
N VAL A 110 2.82 19.21 4.24
CA VAL A 110 4.04 20.00 4.14
C VAL A 110 4.56 19.90 2.71
N LEU A 111 4.95 21.03 2.11
CA LEU A 111 5.62 21.06 0.82
C LEU A 111 7.07 20.60 1.01
N VAL A 112 7.45 19.52 0.34
CA VAL A 112 8.72 18.80 0.58
C VAL A 112 9.53 18.58 -0.71
N GLY A 113 9.04 18.99 -1.87
CA GLY A 113 9.79 18.87 -3.11
C GLY A 113 9.12 19.55 -4.29
N PHE A 114 9.90 19.73 -5.36
CA PHE A 114 9.50 20.37 -6.62
C PHE A 114 9.98 19.53 -7.79
N ASP A 115 9.55 19.87 -9.01
CA ASP A 115 9.92 19.19 -10.26
C ASP A 115 9.53 17.71 -10.32
N TRP A 116 8.63 17.26 -9.44
CA TRP A 116 8.16 15.89 -9.41
C TRP A 116 7.41 15.48 -10.66
N GLY A 117 6.98 16.42 -11.52
CA GLY A 117 6.26 16.13 -12.77
C GLY A 117 6.98 15.15 -13.72
N VAL A 118 8.30 14.98 -13.57
CA VAL A 118 9.11 14.05 -14.36
C VAL A 118 9.13 12.62 -13.82
N ILE A 119 8.60 12.39 -12.61
CA ILE A 119 8.57 11.08 -11.94
C ILE A 119 7.32 10.30 -12.33
N LYS A 120 7.54 9.06 -12.77
CA LYS A 120 6.54 8.10 -13.23
C LYS A 120 6.13 7.11 -12.14
N HIS A 121 7.09 6.63 -11.37
CA HIS A 121 6.87 5.75 -10.22
C HIS A 121 7.71 6.21 -9.04
N ALA A 122 7.13 6.11 -7.85
CA ALA A 122 7.78 6.40 -6.59
C ALA A 122 7.29 5.41 -5.53
N THR A 123 8.16 5.01 -4.62
CA THR A 123 7.83 4.19 -3.46
C THR A 123 8.86 4.42 -2.39
N GLN A 124 8.42 4.50 -1.14
CA GLN A 124 9.31 4.64 0.01
C GLN A 124 10.03 3.32 0.29
N ALA A 125 11.17 3.37 0.96
CA ALA A 125 11.92 2.19 1.41
C ALA A 125 12.67 2.48 2.71
N ASP A 126 12.63 1.52 3.62
CA ASP A 126 13.43 1.44 4.84
C ASP A 126 14.73 0.66 4.54
N HIS A 127 15.87 1.33 4.68
CA HIS A 127 17.19 0.78 4.36
C HIS A 127 17.97 0.29 5.58
N ASP A 128 17.71 0.84 6.76
CA ASP A 128 18.38 0.45 8.00
C ASP A 128 17.50 -0.37 8.96
N ALA A 129 16.25 -0.64 8.57
CA ALA A 129 15.25 -1.40 9.28
C ALA A 129 14.89 -0.81 10.65
N ASP A 130 14.93 0.52 10.78
CA ASP A 130 14.53 1.23 12.01
C ASP A 130 12.99 1.40 12.16
N GLY A 131 12.22 0.95 11.16
CA GLY A 131 10.77 1.06 11.13
C GLY A 131 10.28 2.40 10.57
N SER A 132 11.14 3.14 9.88
CA SER A 132 10.83 4.36 9.12
C SER A 132 11.54 4.31 7.78
N SER A 133 10.95 4.91 6.75
CA SER A 133 11.61 4.96 5.44
C SER A 133 12.78 5.95 5.47
N ASP A 134 13.87 5.58 4.81
CA ASP A 134 15.08 6.40 4.67
C ASP A 134 15.08 7.24 3.40
N GLY A 135 14.15 6.95 2.49
CA GLY A 135 14.07 7.62 1.20
C GLY A 135 13.07 6.99 0.25
N VAL A 136 13.20 7.38 -1.02
CA VAL A 136 12.28 7.01 -2.09
C VAL A 136 13.04 6.41 -3.26
N TRP A 137 12.55 5.29 -3.78
CA TRP A 137 12.91 4.80 -5.10
C TRP A 137 12.11 5.54 -6.15
N GLU A 138 12.79 6.23 -7.06
CA GLU A 138 12.16 7.06 -8.07
C GLU A 138 12.51 6.60 -9.49
N ILE A 139 11.49 6.44 -10.33
CA ILE A 139 11.67 6.16 -11.75
C ILE A 139 11.14 7.35 -12.53
N ASN A 140 12.03 8.03 -13.25
CA ASN A 140 11.64 9.14 -14.11
C ASN A 140 10.99 8.65 -15.43
N ASN A 141 10.41 9.57 -16.19
CA ASN A 141 9.78 9.29 -17.48
C ASN A 141 10.78 8.71 -18.53
N GLY A 142 12.08 8.98 -18.36
CA GLY A 142 13.15 8.41 -19.18
C GLY A 142 13.49 6.95 -18.84
N GLY A 143 12.93 6.39 -17.75
CA GLY A 143 13.20 5.03 -17.31
C GLY A 143 14.52 4.87 -16.58
N GLN A 144 15.04 5.95 -16.01
CA GLN A 144 16.18 5.93 -15.10
C GLN A 144 15.65 5.73 -13.67
N LEU A 145 16.20 4.74 -12.96
CA LEU A 145 15.97 4.55 -11.53
C LEU A 145 16.98 5.39 -10.74
N PHE A 146 16.47 6.04 -9.69
CA PHE A 146 17.22 6.73 -8.66
C PHE A 146 16.80 6.22 -7.28
N TYR A 147 17.71 6.34 -6.32
CA TYR A 147 17.38 6.35 -4.91
C TYR A 147 17.56 7.77 -4.37
N ALA A 148 16.51 8.33 -3.78
CA ALA A 148 16.49 9.66 -3.19
C ALA A 148 16.41 9.53 -1.65
N PRO A 149 17.55 9.59 -0.93
CA PRO A 149 17.51 9.63 0.53
C PRO A 149 16.81 10.90 1.02
N PHE A 150 16.03 10.80 2.10
CA PHE A 150 15.37 11.97 2.68
C PHE A 150 16.39 13.00 3.17
N GLY A 151 16.24 14.25 2.71
CA GLY A 151 17.18 15.33 3.03
C GLY A 151 18.56 15.20 2.37
N GLY A 152 18.75 14.24 1.48
CA GLY A 152 19.98 14.03 0.73
C GLY A 152 19.80 14.16 -0.79
N GLU A 153 20.91 13.96 -1.50
CA GLU A 153 20.93 14.07 -2.96
C GLU A 153 20.59 12.72 -3.62
N PRO A 154 19.67 12.70 -4.61
CA PRO A 154 19.35 11.48 -5.34
C PRO A 154 20.54 10.88 -6.10
N ALA A 155 20.74 9.58 -5.95
CA ALA A 155 21.77 8.82 -6.63
C ALA A 155 21.17 8.00 -7.78
N SER A 156 21.80 8.07 -8.95
CA SER A 156 21.43 7.25 -10.11
C SER A 156 21.82 5.78 -9.90
N VAL A 157 20.87 4.87 -10.09
CA VAL A 157 21.07 3.43 -9.88
C VAL A 157 21.25 2.71 -11.21
N GLY A 158 20.44 3.06 -12.23
CA GLY A 158 20.56 2.49 -13.57
C GLY A 158 19.35 2.74 -14.47
N GLY A 159 19.57 2.70 -15.79
CA GLY A 159 18.54 2.87 -16.81
C GLY A 159 17.74 1.58 -17.10
N GLY A 160 16.78 1.69 -18.03
CA GLY A 160 16.02 0.54 -18.54
C GLY A 160 14.74 0.19 -17.75
N TRP A 161 14.36 1.00 -16.77
CA TRP A 161 13.18 0.77 -15.93
C TRP A 161 11.84 1.09 -16.60
N ASN A 162 11.87 1.65 -17.81
CA ASN A 162 10.67 1.90 -18.62
C ASN A 162 9.91 0.65 -19.03
N ILE A 163 10.52 -0.53 -18.87
CA ILE A 163 9.86 -1.84 -19.08
C ILE A 163 8.77 -2.13 -18.03
N TYR A 164 8.80 -1.42 -16.89
CA TYR A 164 7.87 -1.60 -15.79
C TYR A 164 6.68 -0.64 -15.85
N ASN A 165 5.51 -1.15 -15.47
CA ASN A 165 4.25 -0.39 -15.39
C ASN A 165 3.67 -0.32 -13.96
N LYS A 166 4.29 -1.00 -13.01
CA LYS A 166 4.00 -0.93 -11.58
C LYS A 166 5.29 -1.27 -10.83
N VAL A 167 5.65 -0.43 -9.87
CA VAL A 167 6.78 -0.64 -8.95
C VAL A 167 6.31 -0.23 -7.56
N LEU A 168 6.65 -1.01 -6.55
CA LEU A 168 6.49 -0.66 -5.14
C LEU A 168 7.52 -1.41 -4.28
N SER A 169 7.77 -0.89 -3.09
CA SER A 169 8.46 -1.61 -2.03
C SER A 169 7.45 -2.17 -1.04
N PRO A 170 7.38 -3.50 -0.86
CA PRO A 170 6.47 -4.11 0.10
C PRO A 170 7.05 -4.17 1.52
N GLY A 171 8.34 -3.83 1.71
CA GLY A 171 9.13 -4.25 2.85
C GLY A 171 10.20 -5.30 2.46
N ASN A 172 10.92 -5.84 3.43
CA ASN A 172 11.82 -6.99 3.28
C ASN A 172 11.08 -8.32 3.03
N LEU A 173 10.65 -8.54 1.80
CA LEU A 173 9.81 -9.68 1.37
C LEU A 173 10.60 -10.99 1.17
N ALA A 174 11.89 -10.89 0.87
CA ALA A 174 12.73 -12.01 0.43
C ALA A 174 14.02 -12.20 1.25
N GLY A 175 14.11 -11.57 2.42
CA GLY A 175 15.12 -11.85 3.44
C GLY A 175 16.46 -11.16 3.22
N ALA A 176 16.48 -10.00 2.58
CA ALA A 176 17.65 -9.14 2.45
C ALA A 176 17.90 -8.34 3.74
N ALA A 177 18.86 -7.41 3.72
CA ALA A 177 19.11 -6.52 4.87
C ALA A 177 18.13 -5.34 4.95
N ALA A 178 17.52 -4.98 3.83
CA ALA A 178 16.67 -3.80 3.66
C ALA A 178 15.40 -4.15 2.89
N ASP A 179 14.53 -3.16 2.72
CA ASP A 179 13.33 -3.26 1.90
C ASP A 179 13.63 -3.66 0.45
N ASP A 180 12.80 -4.56 -0.08
CA ASP A 180 12.89 -5.04 -1.45
C ASP A 180 12.08 -4.15 -2.41
N LEU A 181 12.31 -4.28 -3.71
CA LEU A 181 11.41 -3.76 -4.75
C LEU A 181 10.75 -4.89 -5.52
N ILE A 182 9.45 -4.78 -5.74
CA ILE A 182 8.74 -5.58 -6.74
C ILE A 182 8.34 -4.70 -7.92
N ALA A 183 8.51 -5.25 -9.12
CA ALA A 183 8.25 -4.54 -10.36
C ALA A 183 7.53 -5.44 -11.37
N ARG A 184 6.40 -4.97 -11.89
CA ARG A 184 5.64 -5.69 -12.93
C ARG A 184 5.96 -5.09 -14.29
N ASP A 185 6.40 -5.94 -15.21
CA ASP A 185 6.66 -5.52 -16.58
C ASP A 185 5.39 -5.41 -17.43
N ALA A 186 5.53 -4.82 -18.62
CA ALA A 186 4.43 -4.64 -19.56
C ALA A 186 3.75 -5.95 -20.00
N SER A 187 4.45 -7.10 -19.93
CA SER A 187 3.91 -8.42 -20.25
C SER A 187 3.14 -9.06 -19.08
N GLY A 188 3.15 -8.44 -17.90
CA GLY A 188 2.50 -8.96 -16.70
C GLY A 188 3.35 -9.94 -15.90
N VAL A 189 4.66 -9.99 -16.12
CA VAL A 189 5.58 -10.74 -15.25
C VAL A 189 5.97 -9.85 -14.08
N LEU A 190 5.85 -10.40 -12.87
CA LEU A 190 6.37 -9.77 -11.66
C LEU A 190 7.81 -10.21 -11.42
N TRP A 191 8.63 -9.25 -11.03
CA TRP A 191 10.03 -9.38 -10.69
C TRP A 191 10.27 -8.84 -9.29
N ILE A 192 11.27 -9.39 -8.60
CA ILE A 192 11.75 -8.90 -7.31
C ILE A 192 13.24 -8.51 -7.41
N TYR A 193 13.59 -7.43 -6.73
CA TYR A 193 14.92 -6.88 -6.58
C TYR A 193 15.20 -6.75 -5.08
N LEU A 194 16.24 -7.40 -4.58
CA LEU A 194 16.60 -7.23 -3.17
C LEU A 194 17.33 -5.91 -2.93
N GLY A 195 16.99 -5.25 -1.82
CA GLY A 195 17.68 -4.07 -1.31
C GLY A 195 18.97 -4.42 -0.58
N TYR A 196 20.04 -3.65 -0.83
CA TYR A 196 21.28 -3.76 -0.07
C TYR A 196 21.36 -2.81 1.13
N GLY A 197 20.39 -1.91 1.32
CA GLY A 197 20.39 -0.93 2.43
C GLY A 197 21.32 0.26 2.22
N ASN A 198 21.84 0.45 1.00
CA ASN A 198 22.80 1.52 0.68
C ASN A 198 22.42 2.29 -0.60
N GLY A 199 21.14 2.29 -0.97
CA GLY A 199 20.69 2.92 -2.22
C GLY A 199 20.95 2.09 -3.47
N THR A 200 21.27 0.80 -3.34
CA THR A 200 21.45 -0.11 -4.49
C THR A 200 20.63 -1.39 -4.37
N LEU A 201 20.46 -2.07 -5.51
CA LEU A 201 19.63 -3.27 -5.64
C LEU A 201 20.41 -4.43 -6.29
N THR A 202 20.01 -5.66 -5.99
CA THR A 202 20.45 -6.84 -6.74
C THR A 202 19.93 -6.85 -8.18
N GLY A 203 20.43 -7.77 -9.01
CA GLY A 203 19.75 -8.14 -10.26
C GLY A 203 18.38 -8.78 -10.00
N ARG A 204 17.42 -8.58 -10.92
CA ARG A 204 16.04 -9.06 -10.75
C ARG A 204 15.91 -10.58 -10.74
N THR A 205 15.01 -11.09 -9.91
CA THR A 205 14.56 -12.48 -9.91
C THR A 205 13.11 -12.56 -10.37
N LYS A 206 12.79 -13.53 -11.22
CA LYS A 206 11.44 -13.71 -11.75
C LYS A 206 10.55 -14.31 -10.66
N VAL A 207 9.46 -13.61 -10.30
CA VAL A 207 8.41 -14.16 -9.44
C VAL A 207 7.44 -15.01 -10.26
N GLY A 208 6.99 -14.48 -11.40
CA GLY A 208 6.13 -15.24 -12.31
C GLY A 208 5.23 -14.38 -13.21
N PRO A 209 4.58 -14.98 -14.23
CA PRO A 209 3.63 -14.30 -15.12
C PRO A 209 2.26 -14.10 -14.46
N GLY A 210 1.33 -13.45 -15.18
CA GLY A 210 -0.10 -13.38 -14.83
C GLY A 210 -0.51 -12.21 -13.93
N TRP A 211 0.44 -11.35 -13.54
CA TRP A 211 0.17 -10.20 -12.67
C TRP A 211 -0.50 -9.02 -13.39
N ASN A 212 -0.68 -9.11 -14.71
CA ASN A 212 -1.50 -8.19 -15.49
C ASN A 212 -3.00 -8.31 -15.18
N MET A 213 -3.44 -9.38 -14.50
CA MET A 213 -4.82 -9.47 -14.03
C MET A 213 -5.16 -8.44 -12.94
N TYR A 214 -4.13 -7.88 -12.29
CA TYR A 214 -4.27 -6.88 -11.24
C TYR A 214 -4.11 -5.47 -11.79
N ASN A 215 -5.03 -4.57 -11.48
CA ASN A 215 -4.90 -3.16 -11.85
C ASN A 215 -4.37 -2.29 -10.70
N GLN A 216 -4.39 -2.79 -9.47
CA GLN A 216 -3.74 -2.18 -8.32
C GLN A 216 -2.99 -3.23 -7.51
N ILE A 217 -1.82 -2.83 -6.99
CA ILE A 217 -0.98 -3.59 -6.07
C ILE A 217 -0.48 -2.58 -5.05
N ALA A 218 -0.57 -2.91 -3.76
CA ALA A 218 -0.13 -2.08 -2.64
C ALA A 218 0.29 -2.98 -1.48
N GLY A 219 1.14 -2.47 -0.60
CA GLY A 219 1.59 -3.15 0.61
C GLY A 219 2.90 -2.52 1.05
N GLN A 220 3.06 -2.33 2.36
CA GLN A 220 4.31 -1.95 3.00
C GLN A 220 4.25 -2.39 4.47
N GLY A 221 4.80 -3.56 4.79
CA GLY A 221 4.73 -4.17 6.13
C GLY A 221 3.82 -5.39 6.24
N ASP A 222 3.68 -5.93 7.46
CA ASP A 222 2.95 -7.17 7.76
C ASP A 222 1.47 -6.90 8.06
N LEU A 223 0.59 -7.39 7.19
CA LEU A 223 -0.86 -7.24 7.32
C LEU A 223 -1.49 -8.48 7.99
N SER A 224 -0.85 -9.63 7.81
CA SER A 224 -1.36 -10.93 8.23
C SER A 224 -1.01 -11.31 9.64
N GLY A 225 -0.01 -10.63 10.24
CA GLY A 225 0.53 -10.89 11.57
C GLY A 225 1.49 -12.08 11.60
N ASP A 226 2.06 -12.49 10.47
CA ASP A 226 2.99 -13.63 10.39
C ASP A 226 4.49 -13.25 10.43
N GLY A 227 4.77 -11.98 10.71
CA GLY A 227 6.10 -11.39 10.86
C GLY A 227 6.79 -11.12 9.53
N ARG A 228 6.05 -11.12 8.42
CA ARG A 228 6.59 -10.91 7.07
C ARG A 228 5.79 -9.87 6.33
N PRO A 229 6.43 -9.07 5.47
CA PRO A 229 5.69 -8.09 4.69
C PRO A 229 4.76 -8.75 3.67
N ASP A 230 3.58 -8.16 3.53
CA ASP A 230 2.50 -8.65 2.68
C ASP A 230 2.16 -7.64 1.58
N ILE A 231 1.45 -8.12 0.55
CA ILE A 231 0.80 -7.22 -0.40
C ILE A 231 -0.67 -7.57 -0.56
N VAL A 232 -1.44 -6.57 -0.97
CA VAL A 232 -2.77 -6.73 -1.53
C VAL A 232 -2.78 -6.37 -3.00
N ALA A 233 -3.56 -7.13 -3.78
CA ALA A 233 -3.70 -6.92 -5.21
C ALA A 233 -5.18 -6.95 -5.60
N ARG A 234 -5.63 -5.93 -6.33
CA ARG A 234 -7.00 -5.83 -6.82
C ARG A 234 -7.07 -6.26 -8.28
N ASP A 235 -7.92 -7.23 -8.57
CA ASP A 235 -8.13 -7.70 -9.94
C ASP A 235 -9.09 -6.79 -10.73
N GLY A 236 -9.19 -7.05 -12.04
CA GLY A 236 -10.07 -6.30 -12.94
C GLY A 236 -11.56 -6.38 -12.59
N ALA A 237 -12.00 -7.37 -11.81
CA ALA A 237 -13.38 -7.51 -11.36
C ALA A 237 -13.64 -6.76 -10.03
N GLY A 238 -12.62 -6.12 -9.45
CA GLY A 238 -12.74 -5.42 -8.17
C GLY A 238 -12.69 -6.35 -6.95
N VAL A 239 -12.14 -7.56 -7.10
CA VAL A 239 -11.83 -8.44 -5.97
C VAL A 239 -10.46 -8.08 -5.42
N LEU A 240 -10.36 -7.93 -4.10
CA LEU A 240 -9.08 -7.73 -3.42
C LEU A 240 -8.56 -9.07 -2.90
N TRP A 241 -7.28 -9.32 -3.17
CA TRP A 241 -6.56 -10.52 -2.81
C TRP A 241 -5.40 -10.18 -1.88
N LEU A 242 -5.24 -10.95 -0.81
CA LEU A 242 -4.05 -10.92 0.05
C LEU A 242 -3.02 -11.92 -0.47
N TYR A 243 -1.78 -11.48 -0.55
CA TYR A 243 -0.60 -12.30 -0.83
C TYR A 243 0.34 -12.19 0.36
N ARG A 244 0.43 -13.28 1.13
CA ARG A 244 1.31 -13.33 2.29
C ARG A 244 2.76 -13.54 1.88
N GLY A 245 3.66 -12.79 2.49
CA GLY A 245 5.10 -12.95 2.29
C GLY A 245 5.62 -14.30 2.78
N THR A 246 6.69 -14.81 2.17
CA THR A 246 7.31 -16.07 2.61
C THR A 246 8.75 -15.90 3.10
N GLY A 247 9.40 -14.77 2.81
CA GLY A 247 10.83 -14.59 3.00
C GLY A 247 11.69 -15.35 2.00
N ASN A 248 11.10 -15.99 0.99
CA ASN A 248 11.84 -16.75 0.00
C ASN A 248 11.87 -16.00 -1.33
N ARG A 249 13.06 -15.53 -1.73
CA ARG A 249 13.30 -14.84 -3.01
C ARG A 249 12.72 -15.52 -4.24
N THR A 250 12.70 -16.85 -4.30
CA THR A 250 12.22 -17.61 -5.47
C THR A 250 10.73 -17.96 -5.41
N ALA A 251 10.11 -17.81 -4.24
CA ALA A 251 8.70 -18.04 -4.02
C ALA A 251 8.16 -17.02 -3.01
N PRO A 252 8.23 -15.71 -3.31
CA PRO A 252 8.09 -14.65 -2.31
C PRO A 252 6.69 -14.55 -1.71
N PHE A 253 5.69 -15.18 -2.32
CA PHE A 253 4.33 -15.18 -1.83
C PHE A 253 3.74 -16.57 -1.68
N ALA A 254 2.93 -16.74 -0.64
CA ALA A 254 2.03 -17.87 -0.50
C ALA A 254 0.86 -17.80 -1.52
N ALA A 255 0.01 -18.83 -1.52
CA ALA A 255 -1.22 -18.82 -2.29
C ALA A 255 -2.12 -17.64 -1.86
N ARG A 256 -2.62 -16.89 -2.84
CA ARG A 256 -3.48 -15.73 -2.57
C ARG A 256 -4.79 -16.12 -1.89
N THR A 257 -5.29 -15.25 -1.02
CA THR A 257 -6.61 -15.40 -0.38
C THR A 257 -7.51 -14.25 -0.77
N LYS A 258 -8.78 -14.53 -1.07
CA LYS A 258 -9.78 -13.48 -1.36
C LYS A 258 -10.16 -12.80 -0.05
N ILE A 259 -10.00 -11.48 0.02
CA ILE A 259 -10.26 -10.68 1.24
C ILE A 259 -11.33 -9.60 1.04
N GLY A 260 -11.89 -9.47 -0.16
CA GLY A 260 -13.04 -8.59 -0.38
C GLY A 260 -13.50 -8.52 -1.84
N SER A 261 -14.60 -7.82 -2.07
CA SER A 261 -15.16 -7.53 -3.40
C SER A 261 -15.71 -6.11 -3.42
N GLY A 262 -15.93 -5.55 -4.61
CA GLY A 262 -16.40 -4.16 -4.76
C GLY A 262 -15.30 -3.11 -4.65
N TRP A 263 -14.02 -3.50 -4.66
CA TRP A 263 -12.89 -2.58 -4.56
C TRP A 263 -12.71 -1.70 -5.81
N ASN A 264 -13.52 -1.90 -6.85
CA ASN A 264 -13.63 -1.00 -8.00
C ASN A 264 -14.22 0.38 -7.65
N LEU A 265 -14.75 0.55 -6.44
CA LEU A 265 -15.18 1.86 -5.93
C LEU A 265 -13.99 2.84 -5.73
N PHE A 266 -12.75 2.32 -5.67
CA PHE A 266 -11.53 3.11 -5.54
C PHE A 266 -10.77 3.20 -6.87
N ASN A 267 -10.06 4.30 -7.12
CA ASN A 267 -9.17 4.41 -8.28
C ASN A 267 -7.68 4.17 -7.92
N THR A 268 -7.31 4.37 -6.66
CA THR A 268 -5.94 4.21 -6.15
C THR A 268 -5.96 3.47 -4.82
N LEU A 269 -5.00 2.56 -4.65
CA LEU A 269 -4.69 1.89 -3.39
C LEU A 269 -3.20 2.16 -3.11
N VAL A 270 -2.90 2.56 -1.87
CA VAL A 270 -1.53 2.80 -1.39
C VAL A 270 -1.46 2.34 0.06
N SER A 271 -0.36 1.72 0.43
CA SER A 271 -0.04 1.36 1.81
C SER A 271 1.33 1.95 2.07
N VAL A 272 1.41 2.79 3.10
CA VAL A 272 2.66 3.44 3.53
C VAL A 272 3.13 2.88 4.88
N GLY A 273 2.51 1.80 5.36
CA GLY A 273 2.70 1.30 6.71
C GLY A 273 1.56 1.71 7.66
N ASP A 274 1.91 1.92 8.93
CA ASP A 274 1.01 2.09 10.08
C ASP A 274 0.65 3.56 10.32
N ILE A 275 -0.59 3.95 9.97
CA ILE A 275 -1.07 5.34 10.06
C ILE A 275 -1.67 5.63 11.44
N ASP A 276 -2.27 4.64 12.10
CA ASP A 276 -2.85 4.82 13.42
C ASP A 276 -1.94 4.42 14.59
N ILE A 277 -0.74 3.95 14.27
CA ILE A 277 0.35 3.64 15.21
C ILE A 277 -0.07 2.50 16.15
N ASP A 278 -0.74 1.48 15.60
CA ASP A 278 -1.21 0.29 16.31
C ASP A 278 -0.27 -0.93 16.17
N GLY A 279 0.78 -0.80 15.35
CA GLY A 279 1.79 -1.81 15.04
C GLY A 279 1.52 -2.56 13.73
N THR A 280 0.37 -2.36 13.09
CA THR A 280 -0.04 -3.09 11.88
C THR A 280 -0.03 -2.18 10.66
N THR A 281 0.32 -2.73 9.48
CA THR A 281 0.23 -1.96 8.25
C THR A 281 -1.22 -1.65 7.86
N ASP A 282 -1.45 -0.44 7.38
CA ASP A 282 -2.73 0.04 6.91
C ASP A 282 -2.81 0.14 5.39
N LEU A 283 -4.03 0.32 4.90
CA LEU A 283 -4.30 0.62 3.50
C LEU A 283 -5.10 1.92 3.35
N ILE A 284 -4.56 2.84 2.55
CA ILE A 284 -5.27 4.03 2.11
C ILE A 284 -5.85 3.78 0.72
N ALA A 285 -7.14 4.10 0.57
CA ALA A 285 -7.86 3.98 -0.68
C ALA A 285 -8.46 5.34 -1.09
N ARG A 286 -8.21 5.75 -2.33
CA ARG A 286 -8.79 6.95 -2.92
C ARG A 286 -9.94 6.59 -3.84
N ASP A 287 -11.09 7.23 -3.68
CA ASP A 287 -12.20 7.08 -4.62
C ASP A 287 -12.12 8.02 -5.82
N ALA A 288 -12.99 7.82 -6.81
CA ALA A 288 -13.00 8.62 -8.03
C ALA A 288 -13.37 10.11 -7.78
N ALA A 289 -14.11 10.41 -6.70
CA ALA A 289 -14.44 11.77 -6.30
C ALA A 289 -13.29 12.47 -5.56
N GLY A 290 -12.21 11.74 -5.25
CA GLY A 290 -11.04 12.26 -4.57
C GLY A 290 -11.18 12.31 -3.05
N ALA A 291 -12.04 11.49 -2.44
CA ALA A 291 -12.00 11.25 -1.00
C ALA A 291 -10.97 10.16 -0.66
N LEU A 292 -10.38 10.24 0.52
CA LEU A 292 -9.52 9.20 1.08
C LEU A 292 -10.21 8.43 2.19
N TRP A 293 -9.92 7.14 2.20
CA TRP A 293 -10.44 6.18 3.14
C TRP A 293 -9.29 5.36 3.72
N LEU A 294 -9.19 5.29 5.04
CA LEU A 294 -8.28 4.44 5.77
C LEU A 294 -8.95 3.10 6.06
N TYR A 295 -8.27 2.02 5.71
CA TYR A 295 -8.58 0.66 6.12
C TYR A 295 -7.50 0.23 7.09
N ARG A 296 -7.84 0.23 8.37
CA ARG A 296 -6.90 -0.14 9.41
C ARG A 296 -6.61 -1.63 9.39
N GLY A 297 -5.33 -1.98 9.51
CA GLY A 297 -4.86 -3.34 9.67
C GLY A 297 -5.43 -4.02 10.91
N THR A 298 -5.28 -5.34 10.97
CA THR A 298 -5.67 -6.13 12.15
C THR A 298 -4.62 -7.15 12.59
N GLY A 299 -3.57 -7.36 11.78
CA GLY A 299 -2.58 -8.42 12.00
C GLY A 299 -3.21 -9.82 11.90
N ASN A 300 -4.27 -9.97 11.12
CA ASN A 300 -5.00 -11.22 10.99
C ASN A 300 -5.44 -11.49 9.55
N ALA A 301 -4.78 -12.45 8.90
CA ALA A 301 -5.08 -12.86 7.52
C ALA A 301 -6.56 -13.21 7.24
N ALA A 302 -7.30 -13.69 8.25
CA ALA A 302 -8.70 -14.08 8.08
C ALA A 302 -9.66 -12.87 8.09
N ALA A 303 -9.25 -11.75 8.67
CA ALA A 303 -10.02 -10.51 8.72
C ALA A 303 -9.10 -9.28 8.60
N PRO A 304 -8.37 -9.11 7.48
CA PRO A 304 -7.19 -8.23 7.44
C PRO A 304 -7.43 -6.76 7.77
N TYR A 305 -8.65 -6.26 7.51
CA TYR A 305 -8.99 -4.87 7.71
C TYR A 305 -10.22 -4.68 8.57
N GLN A 306 -10.21 -3.61 9.36
CA GLN A 306 -11.39 -3.06 10.02
C GLN A 306 -12.33 -2.37 9.01
N ALA A 307 -13.46 -1.85 9.51
CA ALA A 307 -14.33 -1.00 8.71
C ALA A 307 -13.59 0.28 8.29
N ARG A 308 -13.77 0.70 7.04
CA ARG A 308 -13.09 1.91 6.52
C ARG A 308 -13.54 3.17 7.24
N VAL A 309 -12.61 4.08 7.45
CA VAL A 309 -12.86 5.43 7.97
C VAL A 309 -12.52 6.45 6.88
N LYS A 310 -13.35 7.47 6.69
CA LYS A 310 -13.03 8.56 5.76
C LYS A 310 -12.03 9.51 6.44
N ILE A 311 -10.83 9.64 5.87
CA ILE A 311 -9.74 10.48 6.41
C ILE A 311 -9.47 11.72 5.54
N GLY A 312 -10.08 11.79 4.35
CA GLY A 312 -10.02 12.95 3.48
C GLY A 312 -11.32 13.11 2.70
N THR A 313 -11.92 14.30 2.70
CA THR A 313 -13.28 14.49 2.14
C THR A 313 -13.31 14.62 0.63
N SER A 314 -12.33 15.29 0.03
CA SER A 314 -12.25 15.60 -1.41
C SER A 314 -10.86 16.14 -1.79
N GLY A 315 -10.60 16.37 -3.08
CA GLY A 315 -9.40 17.07 -3.58
C GLY A 315 -8.16 16.19 -3.79
N TRP A 316 -8.15 14.97 -3.25
CA TRP A 316 -7.01 14.05 -3.39
C TRP A 316 -6.79 13.53 -4.81
N ASN A 317 -7.74 13.76 -5.71
CA ASN A 317 -7.59 13.53 -7.15
C ASN A 317 -6.67 14.56 -7.86
N THR A 318 -6.23 15.61 -7.16
CA THR A 318 -5.16 16.51 -7.63
C THR A 318 -3.83 15.76 -7.80
N TYR A 319 -3.58 14.80 -6.91
CA TYR A 319 -2.34 14.03 -6.89
C TYR A 319 -2.32 12.99 -8.00
N ARG A 320 -1.30 13.07 -8.85
CA ARG A 320 -1.07 12.08 -9.91
C ARG A 320 -0.35 10.84 -9.35
N LEU A 321 0.51 11.03 -8.34
CA LEU A 321 1.15 9.98 -7.56
C LEU A 321 0.70 10.08 -6.10
N LEU A 322 0.43 8.93 -5.49
CA LEU A 322 0.29 8.73 -4.05
C LEU A 322 1.14 7.51 -3.68
N PHE A 323 2.04 7.66 -2.71
CA PHE A 323 3.03 6.64 -2.32
C PHE A 323 3.56 6.89 -0.91
#